data_AF-A0A3D3NTY6-F1
#
_entry.id   AF-A0A3D3NTY6-F1
#
_cell.length_a   1.000
_cell.length_b   1.000
_cell.length_c   1.000
_cell.angle_alpha   90.00
_cell.angle_beta   90.00
_cell.angle_gamma   90.00
#
_symmetry.space_group_name_H-M   'P 1'
#
loop_
_entity.id
_entity.type
_entity.pdbx_description
1 polymer ?
#
loop_
_entity_poly.entity_id
_entity_poly.type
_entity_poly.pdbx_seq_one_letter_code
_entity_poly.pdbx_strand_id
1 'polypeptide(L)' 'MSAAAFARDLSAWFRKNGRDLPWRRTTDPYAILVSEVMLQQTQVATVLERGHYTRWMERFPD' A
#
# COMPACT_ATOMS: atom_id res chain seq x y z
N MET A 1 7.74 27.63 -2.23
CA MET A 1 6.63 26.93 -1.53
C MET A 1 7.13 26.49 -0.16
N SER A 2 6.35 26.65 0.91
CA SER A 2 6.77 26.15 2.24
C SER A 2 6.49 24.64 2.36
N ALA A 3 7.18 23.95 3.28
CA ALA A 3 6.94 22.53 3.55
C ALA A 3 5.47 22.26 3.93
N ALA A 4 4.86 23.15 4.72
CA ALA A 4 3.44 23.04 5.09
C ALA A 4 2.51 23.18 3.89
N ALA A 5 2.80 24.12 2.97
CA ALA A 5 2.02 24.28 1.75
C ALA A 5 2.14 23.03 0.85
N PHE A 6 3.35 22.50 0.70
CA PHE A 6 3.60 21.28 -0.06
C PHE A 6 2.84 20.07 0.52
N ALA A 7 2.95 19.82 1.83
CA ALA A 7 2.29 18.70 2.48
C ALA A 7 0.75 18.73 2.33
N ARG A 8 0.16 19.93 2.45
CA ARG A 8 -1.28 20.13 2.25
C ARG A 8 -1.69 19.82 0.81
N ASP A 9 -0.96 20.33 -0.16
CA ASP A 9 -1.30 20.20 -1.56
C ASP A 9 -1.12 18.74 -2.04
N LEU A 10 -0.05 18.07 -1.57
CA LEU A 10 0.16 16.63 -1.78
C LEU A 10 -0.97 15.80 -1.15
N SER A 11 -1.37 16.11 0.08
CA SER A 11 -2.47 15.42 0.77
C SER A 11 -3.80 15.61 0.05
N ALA A 12 -4.08 16.81 -0.46
CA ALA A 12 -5.28 17.10 -1.23
C ALA A 12 -5.30 16.33 -2.57
N TRP A 13 -4.16 16.25 -3.24
CA TRP A 13 -4.01 15.47 -4.47
C TRP A 13 -4.17 13.96 -4.20
N PHE A 14 -3.54 13.43 -3.16
CA PHE A 14 -3.59 12.00 -2.82
C PHE A 14 -5.00 11.52 -2.49
N ARG A 15 -5.81 12.35 -1.81
CA ARG A 15 -7.23 12.03 -1.57
C ARG A 15 -8.04 11.82 -2.85
N LYS A 16 -7.66 12.47 -3.96
CA LYS A 16 -8.38 12.39 -5.25
C LYS A 16 -7.78 11.36 -6.20
N ASN A 17 -6.47 11.15 -6.15
CA ASN A 17 -5.72 10.38 -7.16
C ASN A 17 -5.00 9.15 -6.57
N GLY A 18 -5.09 8.95 -5.26
CA GLY A 18 -4.43 7.86 -4.56
C GLY A 18 -4.93 6.51 -5.10
N ARG A 19 -3.98 5.66 -5.49
CA ARG A 19 -4.29 4.29 -5.89
C ARG A 19 -4.90 3.52 -4.72
N ASP A 20 -5.99 2.85 -5.02
CA ASP A 20 -6.66 1.93 -4.12
C ASP A 20 -5.96 0.57 -4.16
N LEU A 21 -5.31 0.20 -3.06
CA LEU A 21 -4.50 -1.02 -2.91
C LEU A 21 -4.96 -1.77 -1.67
N PRO A 22 -5.03 -3.12 -1.66
CA PRO A 22 -5.56 -3.89 -0.53
C PRO A 22 -4.90 -3.56 0.82
N TRP A 23 -3.56 -3.47 0.84
CA TRP A 23 -2.79 -3.12 2.04
C TRP A 23 -2.95 -1.67 2.50
N ARG A 24 -3.61 -0.79 1.72
CA ARG A 24 -3.99 0.57 2.16
C ARG A 24 -5.36 0.63 2.85
N ARG A 25 -6.12 -0.46 2.85
CA ARG A 25 -7.45 -0.55 3.46
C ARG A 25 -7.43 -1.16 4.86
N THR A 26 -6.25 -1.38 5.42
CA THR A 26 -6.05 -1.96 6.74
C THR A 26 -5.08 -1.11 7.57
N THR A 27 -5.18 -1.23 8.88
CA THR A 27 -4.23 -0.67 9.85
C THR A 27 -3.43 -1.75 10.58
N ASP A 28 -3.59 -3.03 10.18
CA ASP A 28 -2.85 -4.16 10.74
C ASP A 28 -1.34 -4.06 10.42
N PRO A 29 -0.47 -3.96 11.44
CA PRO A 29 0.98 -3.89 11.25
C PRO A 29 1.56 -5.08 10.47
N TYR A 30 1.03 -6.30 10.67
CA TYR A 30 1.52 -7.48 9.98
C TYR A 30 1.20 -7.43 8.49
N ALA A 31 -0.07 -7.19 8.15
CA ALA A 31 -0.52 -7.00 6.78
C ALA A 31 0.21 -5.86 6.05
N ILE A 32 0.54 -4.77 6.75
CA ILE A 32 1.33 -3.66 6.21
C ILE A 32 2.78 -4.10 5.96
N LEU A 33 3.45 -4.72 6.94
CA LEU A 33 4.84 -5.19 6.83
C LEU A 33 5.01 -6.16 5.66
N VAL A 34 4.11 -7.14 5.52
CA VAL A 34 4.14 -8.10 4.41
C VAL A 34 4.06 -7.38 3.06
N SER A 35 3.19 -6.38 2.95
CA SER A 35 3.05 -5.61 1.71
C SER A 35 4.34 -4.86 1.36
N GLU A 36 4.98 -4.22 2.34
CA GLU A 36 6.23 -3.48 2.14
C GLU A 36 7.37 -4.42 1.68
N VAL A 37 7.52 -5.59 2.31
CA VAL A 37 8.53 -6.59 1.94
C VAL A 37 8.33 -7.08 0.50
N MET A 38 7.09 -7.38 0.10
CA MET A 38 6.81 -7.80 -1.28
C MET A 38 7.17 -6.71 -2.29
N LEU A 39 6.91 -5.45 -1.97
CA LEU A 39 7.08 -4.31 -2.87
C LEU A 39 8.53 -3.82 -3.01
N GLN A 40 9.46 -4.27 -2.17
CA GLN A 40 10.88 -3.87 -2.26
C GLN A 40 11.56 -4.33 -3.56
N GLN A 41 11.21 -5.52 -4.07
CA GLN A 41 11.85 -6.10 -5.27
C GLN A 41 10.86 -6.47 -6.37
N THR A 42 9.55 -6.28 -6.15
CA THR A 42 8.52 -6.63 -7.13
C THR A 42 7.59 -5.45 -7.42
N GLN A 43 7.01 -5.45 -8.62
CA GLN A 43 6.06 -4.42 -9.02
C GLN A 43 4.70 -4.66 -8.38
N VAL A 44 3.98 -3.58 -8.08
CA VAL A 44 2.59 -3.63 -7.55
C VAL A 44 1.69 -4.50 -8.44
N ALA A 45 1.83 -4.39 -9.77
CA ALA A 45 1.07 -5.19 -10.73
C ALA A 45 1.27 -6.69 -10.47
N THR A 46 2.51 -7.15 -10.37
CA THR A 46 2.83 -8.55 -10.06
C THR A 46 2.22 -9.02 -8.75
N VAL A 47 2.31 -8.22 -7.69
CA VAL A 47 1.76 -8.57 -6.36
C VAL A 47 0.24 -8.72 -6.41
N LEU A 48 -0.46 -7.83 -7.14
CA LEU A 48 -1.91 -7.83 -7.28
C LEU A 48 -2.43 -8.86 -8.28
N GLU A 49 -1.95 -8.83 -9.52
CA GLU A 49 -2.43 -9.68 -10.63
C GLU A 49 -2.23 -11.15 -10.32
N ARG A 50 -1.08 -11.48 -9.73
CA ARG A 50 -0.82 -12.86 -9.32
C ARG A 50 -1.40 -13.15 -7.94
N GLY A 51 -2.07 -12.24 -7.25
CA GLY A 51 -2.68 -12.47 -5.94
C GLY A 51 -1.72 -12.95 -4.84
N HIS A 52 -0.44 -12.55 -4.90
CA HIS A 52 0.57 -12.98 -3.93
C HIS A 52 0.24 -12.52 -2.52
N TYR A 53 -0.20 -11.26 -2.39
CA TYR A 53 -0.58 -10.69 -1.11
C TYR A 53 -1.78 -11.41 -0.49
N THR A 54 -2.88 -11.54 -1.23
CA THR A 54 -4.11 -12.19 -0.72
C THR A 54 -3.85 -13.63 -0.28
N ARG A 55 -3.18 -14.44 -1.12
CA ARG A 55 -2.85 -15.83 -0.76
C ARG A 55 -1.92 -15.92 0.45
N TRP A 56 -1.01 -14.98 0.62
CA TRP A 56 -0.13 -14.94 1.78
C TRP A 56 -0.95 -14.71 3.05
N MET A 57 -1.81 -13.70 3.06
CA MET A 57 -2.64 -13.37 4.23
C MET A 57 -3.64 -14.48 4.58
N GLU A 58 -4.15 -15.22 3.59
CA GLU A 58 -4.99 -16.40 3.81
C GLU A 58 -4.19 -17.58 4.39
N ARG A 59 -2.94 -17.77 3.94
CA ARG A 59 -2.12 -18.92 4.34
C ARG A 59 -1.44 -18.73 5.70
N PHE A 60 -1.04 -17.50 5.99
CA PHE A 60 -0.29 -17.12 7.19
C PHE A 60 -0.99 -15.94 7.88
N PRO A 61 -2.15 -16.16 8.51
CA PRO A 61 -2.77 -15.13 9.35
C PRO A 61 -1.99 -14.98 10.67
N ASP A 62 -2.02 -13.76 11.21
CA ASP A 62 -1.59 -13.42 12.59
C ASP A 62 -2.79 -13.46 13.54
#